data_AF-A0A7C7QCQ5-F1
#
_entry.id   AF-A0A7C7QCQ5-F1
#
_cell.length_a   1.000
_cell.length_b   1.000
_cell.length_c   1.000
_cell.angle_alpha   90.00
_cell.angle_beta   90.00
_cell.angle_gamma   90.00
#
_symmetry.space_group_name_H-M   'P 1'
#
loop_
_entity.id
_entity.type
_entity.pdbx_description
1 polymer ?
#
loop_
_entity_poly.entity_id
_entity_poly.type
_entity_poly.pdbx_seq_one_letter_code
_entity_poly.pdbx_strand_id
1 'polypeptide(L)'
;MSGDRAIQEILGFLKTLYWILTDLLEALKGFKASEHSIKNHVMDVESRLIRTRLKLSQTLQTLNVPFTEKPESIELYGDAGLIAHEAVEKFKECLGVFKVNPNPPLIMIARYMKTFVEASDLAAKILKAYQGVLEGHDAPGYRSLAISLKSIAREFEELKSIDLKHS
;
A
#
# COMPACT_ATOMS: atom_id res chain seq x y z
N MET A 1 -19.38 -0.05 22.68
CA MET A 1 -18.14 0.76 22.67
C MET A 1 -16.99 0.11 21.87
N SER A 2 -17.23 -0.85 20.96
CA SER A 2 -16.18 -1.56 20.21
C SER A 2 -16.03 -1.15 18.72
N GLY A 3 -17.08 -0.58 18.10
CA GLY A 3 -17.07 -0.22 16.68
C GLY A 3 -16.11 0.92 16.34
N ASP A 4 -16.09 1.99 17.14
CA ASP A 4 -15.27 3.18 16.88
C ASP A 4 -13.77 2.89 16.83
N ARG A 5 -13.28 1.96 17.65
CA ARG A 5 -11.87 1.56 17.65
C ARG A 5 -11.49 0.78 16.39
N ALA A 6 -12.32 -0.16 15.95
CA ALA A 6 -12.05 -0.91 14.74
C ALA A 6 -12.02 0.00 13.50
N ILE A 7 -12.90 0.99 13.45
CA ILE A 7 -12.91 1.99 12.38
C ILE A 7 -11.64 2.84 12.43
N GLN A 8 -11.23 3.31 13.62
CA GLN A 8 -9.98 4.06 13.77
C GLN A 8 -8.77 3.25 13.28
N GLU A 9 -8.69 1.96 13.59
CA GLU A 9 -7.62 1.07 13.11
C GLU A 9 -7.64 0.91 11.59
N ILE A 10 -8.83 0.77 10.97
CA ILE A 10 -8.99 0.72 9.51
C ILE A 10 -8.51 2.02 8.87
N LEU A 11 -8.98 3.16 9.37
CA LEU A 11 -8.63 4.47 8.83
C LEU A 11 -7.13 4.78 9.01
N GLY A 12 -6.57 4.40 10.17
CA GLY A 12 -5.14 4.46 10.45
C GLY A 12 -4.34 3.67 9.42
N PHE A 13 -4.71 2.40 9.19
CA PHE A 13 -4.05 1.57 8.19
C PHE A 13 -4.13 2.16 6.76
N LEU A 14 -5.29 2.66 6.34
CA LEU A 14 -5.43 3.29 5.02
C LEU A 14 -4.53 4.54 4.88
N LYS A 15 -4.43 5.35 5.93
CA LYS A 15 -3.54 6.51 5.98
C LYS A 15 -2.07 6.09 5.92
N THR A 16 -1.69 5.05 6.65
CA THR A 16 -0.34 4.47 6.60
C THR A 16 0.01 3.98 5.20
N LEU A 17 -0.87 3.20 4.56
CA LEU A 17 -0.67 2.73 3.19
C LEU A 17 -0.49 3.89 2.21
N TYR A 18 -1.32 4.93 2.30
CA TYR A 18 -1.18 6.11 1.44
C TYR A 18 0.22 6.73 1.50
N TRP A 19 0.77 6.91 2.71
CA TRP A 19 2.10 7.50 2.88
C TRP A 19 3.23 6.58 2.46
N ILE A 20 3.11 5.28 2.75
CA ILE A 20 4.05 4.27 2.25
C ILE A 20 4.13 4.30 0.71
N LEU A 21 2.97 4.31 0.04
CA LEU A 21 2.93 4.34 -1.42
C LEU A 21 3.51 5.66 -1.96
N THR A 22 3.30 6.77 -1.25
CA THR A 22 3.91 8.06 -1.60
C THR A 22 5.42 7.99 -1.54
N ASP A 23 5.98 7.46 -0.45
CA ASP A 23 7.43 7.30 -0.30
C ASP A 23 8.00 6.33 -1.33
N LEU A 24 7.26 5.27 -1.70
CA LEU A 24 7.69 4.30 -2.71
C LEU A 24 7.76 4.96 -4.08
N LEU A 25 6.77 5.77 -4.44
CA LEU A 25 6.78 6.52 -5.69
C LEU A 25 7.92 7.53 -5.74
N GLU A 26 8.22 8.21 -4.64
CA GLU A 26 9.38 9.12 -4.57
C GLU A 26 10.71 8.37 -4.76
N ALA A 27 10.85 7.21 -4.12
CA ALA A 27 11.99 6.33 -4.29
C ALA A 27 12.15 5.84 -5.75
N LEU A 28 11.04 5.47 -6.39
CA LEU A 28 11.05 5.03 -7.80
C LEU A 28 11.42 6.15 -8.78
N LYS A 29 11.10 7.42 -8.50
CA LYS A 29 11.57 8.55 -9.33
C LYS A 29 13.09 8.68 -9.35
N GLY A 30 13.76 8.29 -8.27
CA GLY A 30 15.21 8.29 -8.15
C GLY A 30 15.90 7.08 -8.81
N PHE A 31 15.13 6.05 -9.17
CA PHE A 31 15.64 4.80 -9.68
C PHE A 31 16.10 4.92 -11.14
N LYS A 32 17.32 4.46 -11.42
CA LYS A 32 17.89 4.43 -12.77
C LYS A 32 18.28 3.00 -13.15
N ALA A 33 17.37 2.28 -13.81
CA ALA A 33 17.72 0.99 -14.41
C ALA A 33 18.59 1.17 -15.66
N SER A 34 19.68 0.42 -15.73
CA SER A 34 20.51 0.28 -16.94
C SER A 34 19.89 -0.66 -17.98
N GLU A 35 19.06 -1.62 -17.55
CA GLU A 35 18.44 -2.62 -18.42
C GLU A 35 17.00 -2.23 -18.81
N HIS A 36 16.67 -2.39 -20.09
CA HIS A 36 15.38 -1.94 -20.65
C HIS A 36 14.18 -2.76 -20.15
N SER A 37 14.35 -4.07 -19.96
CA SER A 37 13.35 -5.00 -19.40
C SER A 37 12.93 -4.57 -17.98
N ILE A 38 13.91 -4.33 -17.10
CA ILE A 38 13.71 -3.86 -15.73
C ILE A 38 13.01 -2.50 -15.74
N LYS A 39 13.42 -1.60 -16.62
CA LYS A 39 12.82 -0.26 -16.73
C LYS A 39 11.31 -0.35 -17.02
N ASN A 40 10.90 -1.22 -17.93
CA ASN A 40 9.48 -1.41 -18.27
C ASN A 40 8.69 -1.97 -17.08
N HIS A 41 9.23 -2.97 -16.38
CA HIS A 41 8.58 -3.51 -15.17
C HIS A 41 8.45 -2.47 -14.06
N VAL A 42 9.49 -1.65 -13.84
CA VAL A 42 9.44 -0.60 -12.83
C VAL A 42 8.44 0.49 -13.19
N MET A 43 8.36 0.88 -14.47
CA MET A 43 7.34 1.82 -14.95
C MET A 43 5.90 1.28 -14.79
N ASP A 44 5.70 -0.02 -14.99
CA ASP A 44 4.40 -0.67 -14.79
C ASP A 44 4.00 -0.67 -13.31
N VAL A 45 4.95 -0.99 -12.42
CA VAL A 45 4.78 -0.90 -10.96
C VAL A 45 4.45 0.52 -10.55
N GLU A 46 5.23 1.50 -11.01
CA GLU A 46 5.03 2.92 -10.71
C GLU A 46 3.64 3.38 -11.14
N SER A 47 3.24 3.06 -12.38
CA SER A 47 1.92 3.43 -12.91
C SER A 47 0.79 2.84 -12.08
N ARG A 48 0.92 1.58 -11.64
CA ARG A 48 -0.07 0.94 -10.76
C ARG A 48 -0.08 1.57 -9.38
N LEU A 49 1.09 1.84 -8.79
CA LEU A 49 1.23 2.52 -7.50
C LEU A 49 0.59 3.92 -7.50
N ILE A 50 0.76 4.69 -8.58
CA ILE A 50 0.11 5.99 -8.76
C ILE A 50 -1.41 5.83 -8.68
N ARG A 51 -1.98 4.86 -9.40
CA ARG A 51 -3.43 4.61 -9.39
C ARG A 51 -3.92 4.20 -8.00
N THR A 52 -3.24 3.25 -7.35
CA THR A 52 -3.59 2.79 -6.00
C THR A 52 -3.54 3.93 -5.00
N ARG A 53 -2.50 4.76 -5.03
CA ARG A 53 -2.36 5.93 -4.15
C ARG A 53 -3.46 6.97 -4.39
N LEU A 54 -3.78 7.28 -5.64
CA LEU A 54 -4.86 8.22 -5.97
C LEU A 54 -6.21 7.73 -5.44
N LYS A 55 -6.48 6.44 -5.56
CA LYS A 55 -7.71 5.82 -5.08
C LYS A 55 -7.80 5.79 -3.55
N LEU A 56 -6.68 5.54 -2.88
CA LEU A 56 -6.55 5.69 -1.43
C LEU A 56 -6.83 7.14 -1.00
N SER A 57 -6.24 8.12 -1.68
CA SER A 57 -6.46 9.56 -1.42
C SER A 57 -7.94 9.94 -1.57
N GLN A 58 -8.58 9.53 -2.66
CA GLN A 58 -10.01 9.78 -2.89
C GLN A 58 -10.89 9.12 -1.81
N THR A 59 -10.53 7.90 -1.40
CA THR A 59 -11.24 7.18 -0.34
C THR A 59 -11.12 7.93 0.99
N LEU A 60 -9.91 8.31 1.39
CA LEU A 60 -9.67 9.05 2.63
C LEU A 60 -10.38 10.42 2.63
N GLN A 61 -10.39 11.14 1.50
CA GLN A 61 -11.15 12.39 1.33
C GLN A 61 -12.65 12.18 1.52
N THR A 62 -13.21 11.15 0.88
CA THR A 62 -14.65 10.82 1.00
C THR A 62 -15.06 10.55 2.44
N LEU A 63 -14.15 10.01 3.25
CA LEU A 63 -14.37 9.68 4.65
C LEU A 63 -14.06 10.84 5.60
N ASN A 64 -13.73 12.03 5.07
CA ASN A 64 -13.27 13.19 5.85
C ASN A 64 -12.10 12.89 6.79
N VAL A 65 -11.23 11.95 6.42
CA VAL A 65 -10.02 11.65 7.19
C VAL A 65 -8.96 12.70 6.86
N PRO A 66 -8.36 13.38 7.84
CA PRO A 66 -7.24 14.28 7.60
C PRO A 66 -5.94 13.49 7.35
N PHE A 67 -5.37 13.63 6.15
CA PHE A 67 -4.11 13.00 5.76
C PHE A 67 -3.16 13.91 4.97
N THR A 68 -3.38 15.23 5.02
CA THR A 68 -2.56 16.24 4.32
C THR A 68 -1.17 16.40 4.92
N GLU A 69 -1.04 16.20 6.23
CA GLU A 69 0.25 16.21 6.93
C GLU A 69 0.77 14.79 7.10
N LYS A 70 2.04 14.58 6.76
CA LYS A 70 2.74 13.31 6.94
C LYS A 70 3.06 13.14 8.43
N PRO A 71 2.51 12.11 9.11
CA PRO A 71 2.91 11.81 10.48
C PRO A 71 4.41 11.55 10.59
N GLU A 72 4.98 11.78 11.77
CA GLU A 72 6.34 11.34 12.04
C GLU A 72 6.45 9.82 11.84
N SER A 73 7.60 9.36 11.33
CA SER A 73 7.73 7.97 10.90
C SER A 73 7.37 6.95 11.98
N ILE A 74 7.66 7.23 13.25
CA ILE A 74 7.37 6.34 14.38
C ILE A 74 5.86 6.18 14.61
N GLU A 75 5.07 7.25 14.46
CA GLU A 75 3.62 7.24 14.67
C GLU A 75 2.89 6.56 13.51
N LEU A 76 3.36 6.79 12.30
CA LEU A 76 2.76 6.31 11.05
C LEU A 76 2.58 4.79 11.01
N TYR A 77 3.44 4.05 11.70
CA TYR A 77 3.48 2.58 11.68
C TYR A 77 2.93 1.93 12.96
N GLY A 78 2.69 2.72 14.01
CA GLY A 78 2.01 2.27 15.23
C GLY A 78 0.49 2.23 15.09
N ASP A 79 -0.07 3.15 14.29
CA ASP A 79 -1.52 3.36 14.16
C ASP A 79 -2.26 2.35 13.26
N ALA A 80 -1.54 1.54 12.48
CA ALA A 80 -2.14 0.60 11.54
C ALA A 80 -2.84 -0.60 12.23
N GLY A 81 -2.62 -0.80 13.53
CA GLY A 81 -3.08 -1.97 14.29
C GLY A 81 -2.20 -3.21 14.08
N LEU A 82 -2.28 -4.16 15.01
CA LEU A 82 -1.42 -5.36 15.06
C LEU A 82 -1.49 -6.22 13.79
N ILE A 83 -2.67 -6.31 13.16
CA ILE A 83 -2.89 -7.15 11.97
C ILE A 83 -2.22 -6.54 10.73
N ALA A 84 -2.16 -5.21 10.64
CA ALA A 84 -1.57 -4.48 9.52
C ALA A 84 -0.06 -4.33 9.58
N HIS A 85 0.53 -4.52 10.76
CA HIS A 85 1.94 -4.26 11.00
C HIS A 85 2.86 -5.05 10.07
N GLU A 86 2.58 -6.33 9.80
CA GLU A 86 3.43 -7.16 8.93
C GLU A 86 3.47 -6.65 7.48
N ALA A 87 2.31 -6.26 6.92
CA ALA A 87 2.25 -5.69 5.57
C ALA A 87 3.05 -4.39 5.49
N VAL A 88 2.93 -3.56 6.53
CA VAL A 88 3.61 -2.28 6.69
C VAL A 88 5.13 -2.47 6.77
N GLU A 89 5.63 -3.40 7.58
CA GLU A 89 7.07 -3.67 7.71
C GLU A 89 7.68 -4.15 6.39
N LYS A 90 6.99 -5.02 5.65
CA LYS A 90 7.46 -5.45 4.31
C LYS A 90 7.54 -4.28 3.32
N PHE A 91 6.59 -3.34 3.37
CA PHE A 91 6.71 -2.13 2.56
C PHE A 91 7.86 -1.20 3.00
N LYS A 92 8.21 -1.15 4.30
CA LYS A 92 9.40 -0.42 4.76
C LYS A 92 10.69 -1.04 4.27
N GLU A 93 10.77 -2.37 4.29
CA GLU A 93 11.92 -3.10 3.76
C GLU A 93 12.14 -2.74 2.28
N CYS A 94 11.04 -2.72 1.51
CA CYS A 94 11.02 -2.24 0.13
C CYS A 94 11.54 -0.80 -0.02
N LEU A 95 11.10 0.12 0.83
CA LEU A 95 11.54 1.52 0.84
C LEU A 95 13.03 1.71 1.14
N GLY A 96 13.56 0.93 2.10
CA GLY A 96 14.95 1.03 2.53
C GLY A 96 15.96 0.76 1.40
N VAL A 97 15.63 -0.15 0.48
CA VAL A 97 16.49 -0.53 -0.64
C VAL A 97 16.74 0.65 -1.59
N PHE A 98 15.69 1.36 -1.99
CA PHE A 98 15.82 2.47 -2.95
C PHE A 98 16.39 3.75 -2.34
N LYS A 99 16.15 4.01 -1.05
CA LYS A 99 16.72 5.19 -0.38
C LYS A 99 18.24 5.11 -0.25
N VAL A 100 18.79 3.90 -0.12
CA VAL A 100 20.23 3.69 0.13
C VAL A 100 21.02 3.49 -1.16
N ASN A 101 20.43 2.90 -2.19
CA ASN A 101 21.11 2.66 -3.46
C ASN A 101 20.20 2.98 -4.66
N PRO A 102 20.42 4.10 -5.39
CA PRO A 102 19.63 4.47 -6.56
C PRO A 102 19.87 3.56 -7.78
N ASN A 103 20.95 2.76 -7.76
CA ASN A 103 21.31 1.78 -8.80
C ASN A 103 21.51 0.38 -8.17
N PRO A 104 20.47 -0.22 -7.59
CA PRO A 104 20.61 -1.52 -6.93
C PRO A 104 20.92 -2.61 -7.97
N PRO A 105 21.77 -3.60 -7.64
CA PRO A 105 22.04 -4.73 -8.54
C PRO A 105 20.76 -5.53 -8.82
N LEU A 106 20.69 -6.19 -9.98
CA LEU A 106 19.49 -6.94 -10.45
C LEU A 106 18.92 -7.89 -9.39
N ILE A 107 19.78 -8.59 -8.64
CA ILE A 107 19.35 -9.51 -7.57
C ILE A 107 18.60 -8.79 -6.43
N MET A 108 18.98 -7.54 -6.13
CA MET A 108 18.27 -6.72 -5.15
C MET A 108 16.94 -6.20 -5.71
N ILE A 109 16.90 -5.86 -7.01
CA ILE A 109 15.66 -5.45 -7.68
C ILE A 109 14.66 -6.62 -7.70
N ALA A 110 15.08 -7.83 -8.07
CA ALA A 110 14.23 -9.01 -8.06
C ALA A 110 13.71 -9.34 -6.65
N ARG A 111 14.58 -9.22 -5.63
CA ARG A 111 14.17 -9.39 -4.22
C ARG A 111 13.16 -8.33 -3.80
N TYR A 112 13.39 -7.06 -4.14
CA TYR A 112 12.46 -5.96 -3.88
C TYR A 112 11.09 -6.23 -4.52
N MET A 113 11.07 -6.61 -5.80
CA MET A 113 9.84 -6.90 -6.52
C MET A 113 9.05 -8.02 -5.85
N LYS A 114 9.74 -9.06 -5.39
CA LYS A 114 9.13 -10.14 -4.61
C LYS A 114 8.56 -9.65 -3.29
N THR A 115 9.34 -8.93 -2.47
CA THR A 115 8.87 -8.38 -1.19
C THR A 115 7.68 -7.45 -1.37
N PHE A 116 7.68 -6.64 -2.44
CA PHE A 116 6.58 -5.75 -2.79
C PHE A 116 5.30 -6.50 -3.16
N VAL A 117 5.40 -7.58 -3.93
CA VAL A 117 4.26 -8.44 -4.25
C VAL A 117 3.71 -9.11 -2.99
N GLU A 118 4.58 -9.60 -2.10
CA GLU A 118 4.17 -10.18 -0.82
C GLU A 118 3.47 -9.15 0.08
N ALA A 119 4.01 -7.94 0.19
CA ALA A 119 3.40 -6.84 0.95
C ALA A 119 2.03 -6.45 0.38
N SER A 120 1.90 -6.42 -0.94
CA SER A 120 0.64 -6.15 -1.64
C SER A 120 -0.40 -7.25 -1.40
N ASP A 121 -0.01 -8.52 -1.45
CA ASP A 121 -0.90 -9.66 -1.16
C ASP A 121 -1.41 -9.62 0.30
N LEU A 122 -0.54 -9.30 1.26
CA LEU A 122 -0.94 -9.12 2.66
C LEU A 122 -1.87 -7.93 2.82
N ALA A 123 -1.54 -6.77 2.25
CA ALA A 123 -2.42 -5.60 2.30
C ALA A 123 -3.82 -5.90 1.72
N ALA A 124 -3.89 -6.59 0.59
CA ALA A 124 -5.17 -7.01 0.00
C ALA A 124 -5.99 -7.92 0.93
N LYS A 125 -5.35 -8.91 1.57
CA LYS A 125 -6.01 -9.80 2.54
C LYS A 125 -6.56 -9.04 3.75
N ILE A 126 -5.80 -8.08 4.27
CA ILE A 126 -6.19 -7.27 5.43
C ILE A 126 -7.36 -6.35 5.07
N LEU A 127 -7.30 -5.69 3.91
CA LEU A 127 -8.41 -4.87 3.41
C LEU A 127 -9.70 -5.68 3.23
N LYS A 128 -9.61 -6.94 2.76
CA LYS A 128 -10.77 -7.85 2.67
C LYS A 128 -11.30 -8.28 4.04
N ALA A 129 -10.42 -8.51 5.01
CA ALA A 129 -10.84 -8.80 6.38
C ALA A 129 -11.60 -7.61 6.99
N TYR A 130 -11.08 -6.40 6.82
CA TYR A 130 -11.72 -5.16 7.24
C TYR A 130 -13.04 -4.90 6.50
N GLN A 131 -13.13 -5.22 5.21
CA GLN A 131 -14.39 -5.20 4.48
C GLN A 131 -15.44 -6.09 5.16
N GLY A 132 -15.09 -7.33 5.50
CA GLY A 132 -16.00 -8.26 6.18
C GLY A 132 -16.47 -7.77 7.55
N VAL A 133 -15.58 -7.10 8.31
CA VAL A 133 -15.94 -6.46 9.59
C VAL A 133 -16.97 -5.34 9.35
N LEU A 134 -16.74 -4.46 8.38
CA LEU A 134 -17.62 -3.33 8.08
C LEU A 134 -18.98 -3.75 7.51
N GLU A 135 -19.03 -4.81 6.70
CA GLU A 135 -20.27 -5.37 6.16
C GLU A 135 -21.16 -5.98 7.26
N GLY A 136 -20.58 -6.37 8.40
CA GLY A 136 -21.31 -6.80 9.58
C GLY A 136 -22.01 -5.67 10.36
N HIS A 137 -21.82 -4.40 9.95
CA HIS A 137 -22.45 -3.24 10.58
C HIS A 137 -23.51 -2.60 9.65
N ASP A 138 -24.74 -2.39 10.15
CA ASP A 138 -25.89 -1.90 9.38
C ASP A 138 -25.91 -0.37 9.08
N ALA A 139 -24.80 0.35 9.28
CA ALA A 139 -24.76 1.79 9.02
C ALA A 139 -24.33 2.12 7.58
N PRO A 140 -25.00 3.08 6.89
CA PRO A 140 -24.66 3.47 5.51
C PRO A 140 -23.19 3.86 5.29
N GLY A 141 -22.56 4.52 6.28
CA GLY A 141 -21.15 4.91 6.23
C GLY A 141 -20.19 3.71 6.16
N TYR A 142 -20.49 2.62 6.86
CA TYR A 142 -19.67 1.39 6.83
C TYR A 142 -19.80 0.65 5.52
N ARG A 143 -20.99 0.64 4.92
CA ARG A 143 -21.20 0.07 3.59
C ARG A 143 -20.40 0.82 2.51
N SER A 144 -20.37 2.15 2.57
CA SER A 144 -19.56 2.95 1.65
C SER A 144 -18.06 2.67 1.83
N LEU A 145 -17.59 2.59 3.07
CA LEU A 145 -16.20 2.26 3.36
C LEU A 145 -15.83 0.85 2.90
N ALA A 146 -16.68 -0.15 3.12
CA ALA A 146 -16.48 -1.52 2.67
C ALA A 146 -16.32 -1.62 1.14
N ILE A 147 -17.13 -0.89 0.38
CA ILE A 147 -17.01 -0.82 -1.09
C ILE A 147 -15.65 -0.24 -1.49
N SER A 148 -15.21 0.83 -0.83
CA SER A 148 -13.88 1.41 -1.09
C SER A 148 -12.75 0.45 -0.74
N LEU A 149 -12.82 -0.25 0.40
CA LEU A 149 -11.83 -1.27 0.78
C LEU A 149 -11.73 -2.40 -0.25
N LYS A 150 -12.88 -2.91 -0.72
CA LYS A 150 -12.92 -3.92 -1.79
C LYS A 150 -12.25 -3.43 -3.07
N SER A 151 -12.50 -2.16 -3.41
CA SER A 151 -11.94 -1.52 -4.60
C SER A 151 -10.43 -1.33 -4.49
N ILE A 152 -9.91 -0.96 -3.32
CA ILE A 152 -8.47 -0.82 -3.05
C ILE A 152 -7.79 -2.19 -2.98
N ALA A 153 -8.42 -3.19 -2.34
CA ALA A 153 -7.88 -4.55 -2.27
C ALA A 153 -7.65 -5.13 -3.67
N ARG A 154 -8.56 -4.89 -4.60
CA ARG A 154 -8.41 -5.29 -6.01
C ARG A 154 -7.18 -4.65 -6.68
N GLU A 155 -6.89 -3.38 -6.41
CA GLU A 155 -5.68 -2.74 -6.95
C GLU A 155 -4.40 -3.45 -6.45
N PHE A 156 -4.38 -3.84 -5.17
CA PHE A 156 -3.27 -4.60 -4.60
C PHE A 156 -3.17 -6.02 -5.17
N GLU A 157 -4.28 -6.67 -5.51
CA GLU A 157 -4.27 -7.94 -6.22
C GLU A 157 -3.78 -7.81 -7.66
N GLU A 158 -4.09 -6.70 -8.32
CA GLU A 158 -3.55 -6.40 -9.65
C GLU A 158 -2.03 -6.15 -9.55
N LEU A 159 -1.50 -5.53 -8.48
CA LEU A 159 -0.04 -5.41 -8.28
C LEU A 159 0.68 -6.77 -8.20
N LYS A 160 0.00 -7.84 -7.77
CA LYS A 160 0.54 -9.21 -7.75
C LYS A 160 0.66 -9.86 -9.12
N SER A 161 -0.14 -9.44 -10.11
CA SER A 161 -0.15 -10.05 -11.44
C SER A 161 0.99 -9.59 -12.36
N ILE A 162 1.95 -8.84 -11.81
CA ILE A 162 3.17 -8.45 -12.53
C ILE A 162 4.00 -9.72 -12.74
N ASP A 163 3.87 -10.30 -13.93
CA ASP A 163 4.50 -11.55 -14.29
C ASP A 163 6.01 -11.33 -14.48
N LEU A 164 6.79 -11.85 -13.53
CA LEU A 164 8.26 -11.82 -13.59
C LEU A 164 8.84 -12.95 -14.48
N LYS A 165 7.99 -13.72 -15.16
CA LYS A 165 8.36 -14.96 -15.86
C LYS A 165 9.18 -14.81 -17.14
N HIS A 166 9.50 -13.58 -17.55
CA HIS A 166 10.30 -13.32 -18.74
C HIS A 166 11.52 -12.42 -18.49
N SER A 167 11.99 -12.33 -17.25
CA SER A 167 13.28 -11.72 -16.90
C SER A 167 14.39 -12.76 -16.87
#